data_AF-A0A931X4X8-F1
#
_entry.id   AF-A0A931X4X8-F1
#
_cell.length_a   1.000
_cell.length_b   1.000
_cell.length_c   1.000
_cell.angle_alpha   90.00
_cell.angle_beta   90.00
_cell.angle_gamma   90.00
#
_symmetry.space_group_name_H-M   'P 1'
#
loop_
_entity.id
_entity.type
_entity.pdbx_description
1 polymer ?
#
loop_
_entity_poly.entity_id
_entity_poly.type
_entity_poly.pdbx_seq_one_letter_code
_entity_poly.pdbx_strand_id
1 'polypeptide(L)' 'MKRALVTRAMALMLCATTLAACGTATGAAVGAGSGAAVSAGLGKDVGKGALIGAGVGAAAGAIYDVTKRR' A
#
# COMPACT_ATOMS: atom_id res chain seq x y z
N MET A 1 -1.84 20.37 30.59
CA MET A 1 -0.92 20.47 29.43
C MET A 1 -0.51 19.11 28.85
N LYS A 2 -0.06 18.13 29.66
CA LYS A 2 0.36 16.80 29.14
C LYS A 2 -0.72 16.00 28.38
N ARG A 3 -2.00 16.09 28.80
CA ARG A 3 -3.12 15.38 28.16
C ARG A 3 -3.34 15.81 26.70
N ALA A 4 -3.30 17.10 26.40
CA ALA A 4 -3.48 17.62 25.04
C ALA A 4 -2.36 17.20 24.08
N LEU A 5 -1.12 17.07 24.59
CA LEU A 5 0.03 16.55 23.85
C LEU A 5 -0.16 15.07 23.49
N VAL A 6 -0.66 14.26 24.43
CA VAL A 6 -0.97 12.84 24.20
C VAL A 6 -2.09 12.68 23.15
N THR A 7 -3.15 13.49 23.24
CA THR A 7 -4.25 13.44 22.26
C THR A 7 -3.76 13.80 20.85
N ARG A 8 -2.89 14.82 20.74
CA ARG A 8 -2.29 15.21 19.45
C ARG A 8 -1.35 14.14 18.89
N ALA A 9 -0.54 13.50 19.73
CA ALA A 9 0.35 12.42 19.30
C ALA A 9 -0.44 11.20 18.77
N MET A 10 -1.52 10.82 19.45
CA MET A 10 -2.42 9.75 19.01
C MET A 10 -3.12 10.09 17.68
N ALA A 11 -3.64 11.32 17.54
CA ALA A 11 -4.24 11.76 16.28
C ALA A 11 -3.26 11.74 15.11
N LEU A 12 -2.01 12.14 15.35
CA LEU A 12 -0.95 12.14 14.34
C LEU A 12 -0.56 10.72 13.93
N MET A 13 -0.46 9.79 14.89
CA MET A 13 -0.24 8.37 14.59
C MET A 13 -1.40 7.76 13.80
N LEU A 14 -2.64 8.11 14.11
CA LEU A 14 -3.80 7.61 13.38
C LEU A 14 -3.82 8.13 11.93
N CYS A 15 -3.52 9.41 11.70
CA CYS A 15 -3.34 9.93 10.35
C CYS A 15 -2.17 9.26 9.63
N ALA A 16 -1.08 8.98 10.35
CA ALA A 16 0.07 8.31 9.79
C ALA A 16 -0.29 6.90 9.28
N THR A 17 -1.01 6.11 10.07
CA THR A 17 -1.37 4.74 9.69
C THR A 17 -2.39 4.70 8.56
N THR A 18 -3.34 5.65 8.49
CA THR A 18 -4.31 5.72 7.38
C THR A 18 -3.65 6.11 6.05
N LEU A 19 -2.69 7.03 6.08
CA LEU A 19 -1.88 7.38 4.90
C LEU A 19 -1.06 6.17 4.39
N ALA A 20 -0.44 5.42 5.31
CA ALA A 20 0.30 4.20 4.99
C ALA A 20 -0.60 3.08 4.42
N ALA A 21 -1.80 2.96 4.98
CA ALA A 21 -2.81 2.03 4.47
C ALA A 21 -3.27 2.41 3.06
N CYS A 22 -3.40 3.71 2.76
CA CYS A 22 -3.76 4.20 1.44
C CYS A 22 -2.68 3.84 0.40
N GLY A 23 -1.40 4.12 0.70
CA GLY A 23 -0.30 3.76 -0.20
C GLY A 23 -0.18 2.25 -0.47
N THR A 24 -0.39 1.44 0.56
CA THR A 24 -0.38 -0.03 0.44
C THR A 24 -1.58 -0.55 -0.37
N ALA A 25 -2.80 -0.04 -0.10
CA ALA A 25 -4.01 -0.44 -0.80
C ALA A 25 -4.00 -0.01 -2.27
N THR A 26 -3.56 1.22 -2.56
CA THR A 26 -3.39 1.71 -3.93
C THR A 26 -2.30 0.94 -4.67
N GLY A 27 -1.16 0.69 -4.02
CA GLY A 27 -0.08 -0.12 -4.58
C GLY A 27 -0.54 -1.54 -4.90
N ALA A 28 -1.28 -2.17 -4.00
CA ALA A 28 -1.87 -3.49 -4.21
C ALA A 28 -2.88 -3.49 -5.37
N ALA A 29 -3.73 -2.48 -5.47
CA ALA A 29 -4.74 -2.38 -6.53
C ALA A 29 -4.11 -2.18 -7.91
N VAL A 30 -3.15 -1.25 -8.03
CA VAL A 30 -2.42 -1.00 -9.28
C VAL A 30 -1.60 -2.23 -9.66
N GLY A 31 -0.86 -2.80 -8.70
CA GLY A 31 -0.07 -4.01 -8.91
C GLY A 31 -0.92 -5.20 -9.34
N ALA A 32 -2.10 -5.40 -8.74
CA ALA A 32 -3.05 -6.44 -9.13
C ALA A 32 -3.56 -6.24 -10.56
N GLY A 33 -3.96 -5.01 -10.91
CA GLY A 33 -4.45 -4.67 -12.23
C GLY A 33 -3.39 -4.87 -13.32
N SER A 34 -2.17 -4.36 -13.10
CA SER A 34 -1.07 -4.54 -14.05
C SER A 34 -0.60 -5.99 -14.14
N GLY A 35 -0.53 -6.70 -13.01
CA GLY A 35 -0.13 -8.11 -12.95
C GLY A 35 -1.14 -9.02 -13.65
N ALA A 36 -2.44 -8.73 -13.52
CA ALA A 36 -3.50 -9.40 -14.26
C ALA A 36 -3.38 -9.14 -15.77
N ALA A 37 -3.17 -7.89 -16.18
CA ALA A 37 -3.06 -7.51 -17.59
C ALA A 37 -1.87 -8.20 -18.29
N VAL A 38 -0.70 -8.22 -17.64
CA VAL A 38 0.49 -8.91 -18.18
C VAL A 38 0.24 -10.42 -18.32
N SER A 39 -0.42 -11.02 -17.34
CA SER A 39 -0.69 -12.47 -17.35
C SER A 39 -1.70 -12.87 -18.42
N ALA A 40 -2.72 -12.03 -18.62
CA ALA A 40 -3.68 -12.20 -19.69
C ALA A 40 -3.02 -12.11 -21.08
N GLY A 41 -2.09 -11.16 -21.28
CA GLY A 41 -1.34 -11.02 -22.52
C GLY A 41 -0.38 -12.19 -22.82
N LEU A 42 0.03 -12.93 -21.80
CA LEU A 42 0.93 -14.08 -21.92
C LEU A 42 0.19 -15.43 -21.97
N GLY A 43 -1.15 -15.42 -21.93
CA GLY A 43 -1.95 -16.65 -21.87
C GLY A 43 -1.73 -17.47 -20.59
N LYS A 44 -1.31 -16.83 -19.50
CA LYS A 44 -1.04 -17.46 -18.20
C LYS A 44 -2.16 -17.15 -17.20
N ASP A 45 -2.14 -17.86 -16.07
CA ASP A 45 -3.09 -17.69 -14.97
C ASP A 45 -3.20 -16.23 -14.50
N VAL A 46 -4.27 -15.56 -14.91
CA VAL A 46 -4.54 -14.15 -14.58
C VAL A 46 -4.59 -13.93 -13.07
N GLY A 47 -5.19 -14.87 -12.33
CA GLY A 47 -5.28 -14.82 -10.87
C GLY A 47 -3.92 -14.86 -10.17
N LYS A 48 -2.97 -15.66 -10.67
CA LYS A 48 -1.62 -15.74 -10.07
C LYS A 48 -0.84 -14.45 -10.30
N GLY A 49 -0.89 -13.90 -11.50
CA GLY A 49 -0.20 -12.63 -11.76
C GLY A 49 -0.85 -11.43 -11.09
N ALA A 50 -2.18 -11.45 -10.92
CA ALA A 50 -2.87 -10.47 -10.09
C ALA A 50 -2.41 -10.54 -8.62
N LEU A 51 -2.29 -11.75 -8.04
CA LEU A 51 -1.80 -11.90 -6.66
C LEU A 51 -0.32 -11.51 -6.51
N ILE A 52 0.54 -11.91 -7.43
CA ILE A 52 1.96 -11.52 -7.40
C ILE A 52 2.09 -10.00 -7.56
N GLY A 53 1.39 -9.43 -8.53
CA GLY A 53 1.36 -7.99 -8.77
C GLY A 53 0.81 -7.23 -7.56
N ALA A 54 -0.26 -7.72 -6.93
CA ALA A 54 -0.81 -7.14 -5.70
C ALA A 54 0.21 -7.16 -4.56
N GLY A 55 0.91 -8.29 -4.36
CA GLY A 55 1.92 -8.44 -3.32
C GLY A 55 3.11 -7.50 -3.50
N VAL A 56 3.65 -7.41 -4.72
CA VAL A 56 4.76 -6.49 -5.04
C VAL A 56 4.32 -5.03 -4.93
N GLY A 57 3.13 -4.70 -5.45
CA GLY A 57 2.57 -3.36 -5.37
C GLY A 57 2.27 -2.92 -3.93
N ALA A 58 1.77 -3.82 -3.09
CA ALA A 58 1.57 -3.57 -1.67
C ALA A 58 2.89 -3.31 -0.94
N ALA A 59 3.91 -4.15 -1.18
CA ALA A 59 5.23 -4.00 -0.60
C ALA A 59 5.90 -2.67 -1.03
N ALA A 60 5.79 -2.30 -2.31
CA ALA A 60 6.27 -1.02 -2.82
C ALA A 60 5.52 0.16 -2.17
N GLY A 61 4.20 0.06 -2.00
CA GLY A 61 3.39 1.06 -1.29
C GLY A 61 3.81 1.23 0.18
N ALA A 62 4.10 0.13 0.86
CA ALA A 62 4.59 0.14 2.23
C ALA A 62 6.01 0.77 2.34
N ILE A 63 6.92 0.41 1.45
CA ILE A 63 8.28 1.01 1.40
C ILE A 63 8.20 2.50 1.05
N TYR A 64 7.30 2.89 0.15
CA TYR A 64 7.09 4.30 -0.22
C TYR A 64 6.61 5.13 0.98
N ASP A 65 5.70 4.60 1.80
CA ASP A 65 5.26 5.31 3.01
C ASP A 65 6.38 5.46 4.05
N VAL A 66 7.24 4.45 4.17
CA VAL A 66 8.41 4.49 5.06
C VAL A 66 9.48 5.47 4.54
N THR A 67 9.75 5.49 3.24
CA THR A 67 10.83 6.29 2.64
C THR A 67 10.46 7.76 2.46
N LYS A 68 9.19 8.08 2.18
CA LYS A 68 8.71 9.46 1.99
C LYS A 68 8.50 10.23 3.31
N ARG A 69 8.56 9.56 4.46
CA ARG A 69 8.58 10.21 5.79
C ARG A 69 9.97 10.68 6.23
N ARG A 70 10.98 10.61 5.37
CA ARG A 70 12.28 11.28 5.57
C ARG A 70 12.35 12.60 4.82
#